data_AF-A0A182RME4-F1
#
_entry.id   AF-A0A182RME4-F1
#
_cell.length_a   1.000
_cell.length_b   1.000
_cell.length_c   1.000
_cell.angle_alpha   90.00
_cell.angle_beta   90.00
_cell.angle_gamma   90.00
#
_symmetry.space_group_name_H-M   'P 1'
#
loop_
_entity.id
_entity.type
_entity.pdbx_description
1 polymer ?
#
loop_
_entity_poly.entity_id
_entity_poly.type
_entity_poly.pdbx_seq_one_letter_code
_entity_poly.pdbx_strand_id
1 'polypeptide(L)'
;MQSALHLLHLVTFSQLPLLLCSSLITPTVGNYGYSSNTTDDDRSSALSPDDTLFAHLRCFELFASKQSDDRDRDASIWLGWNEHYLQRTERTPKFVRCVLNRMGLYDGSSGQFNENLVRTQYNEYKQWMTLSEAAVEEFINDITEIGQLNTADDEAIYNTFETLFNNHSNAFFQLFLRDAEVLQNMYEDETFSVRKPNQTVVQFCELQMSAELWDDICLIRAYEISNHTEAMERHIACIFRGFQYLDANNSIDAQEIASDYELIESLNAASREYIQQCAINASQEDEVPKRGLAMYECLLDGMYSDAFKEAFDFREIRSGNLTFILKNLPYDRDQVKQQILALDKEHCNDHDQLGLRYTND
;
A
#
# COMPACT_ATOMS: atom_id res chain seq x y z
N MET A 1 17.63 -2.38 21.26
CA MET A 1 17.77 -3.43 20.22
C MET A 1 16.61 -4.45 20.18
N GLN A 2 15.63 -4.41 21.08
CA GLN A 2 14.45 -5.31 21.05
C GLN A 2 13.18 -4.68 20.43
N SER A 3 13.12 -3.37 20.20
CA SER A 3 11.88 -2.69 19.78
C SER A 3 11.62 -2.70 18.26
N ALA A 4 12.66 -2.78 17.42
CA ALA A 4 12.51 -3.06 15.98
C ALA A 4 12.07 -4.51 15.70
N LEU A 5 12.15 -5.39 16.71
CA LEU A 5 11.64 -6.75 16.63
C LEU A 5 10.11 -6.82 16.71
N HIS A 6 9.41 -5.77 17.18
CA HIS A 6 7.94 -5.82 17.26
C HIS A 6 7.21 -5.51 15.95
N LEU A 7 7.81 -4.73 15.03
CA LEU A 7 7.37 -4.72 13.63
C LEU A 7 7.55 -6.11 12.99
N LEU A 8 8.60 -6.83 13.41
CA LEU A 8 8.84 -8.23 13.05
C LEU A 8 7.96 -9.23 13.82
N HIS A 9 7.31 -8.86 14.93
CA HIS A 9 6.46 -9.78 15.69
C HIS A 9 5.05 -9.89 15.16
N LEU A 10 4.55 -8.88 14.46
CA LEU A 10 3.40 -9.04 13.55
C LEU A 10 3.75 -9.87 12.29
N VAL A 11 5.05 -10.03 12.01
CA VAL A 11 5.60 -10.93 10.97
C VAL A 11 5.97 -12.32 11.53
N THR A 12 5.95 -12.54 12.86
CA THR A 12 6.39 -13.82 13.49
C THR A 12 5.39 -14.43 14.47
N PHE A 13 4.10 -14.11 14.39
CA PHE A 13 3.04 -15.02 14.89
C PHE A 13 2.88 -16.23 13.94
N SER A 14 3.93 -17.03 13.83
CA SER A 14 3.95 -18.35 13.19
C SER A 14 4.72 -19.37 14.06
N GLN A 15 4.59 -19.25 15.38
CA GLN A 15 5.00 -20.28 16.32
C GLN A 15 3.79 -20.85 17.07
N LEU A 16 2.92 -21.54 16.33
CA LEU A 16 2.24 -22.73 16.84
C LEU A 16 2.61 -23.91 15.94
N PRO A 17 2.81 -25.12 16.50
CA PRO A 17 3.41 -26.24 15.80
C PRO A 17 2.52 -26.71 14.65
N LEU A 18 3.16 -26.91 13.49
CA LEU A 18 2.70 -27.75 12.38
C LEU A 18 2.11 -29.07 12.92
N LEU A 19 0.79 -29.08 13.09
CA LEU A 19 0.01 -30.30 13.11
C LEU A 19 -0.52 -30.50 11.70
N LEU A 20 0.13 -31.42 10.99
CA LEU A 20 -0.38 -32.07 9.79
C LEU A 20 -1.83 -32.52 10.01
N CYS A 21 -2.78 -31.77 9.48
CA CYS A 21 -4.09 -32.29 9.11
C CYS A 21 -4.18 -32.28 7.59
N SER A 22 -3.79 -33.40 7.00
CA SER A 22 -4.16 -33.76 5.64
C SER A 22 -5.67 -34.00 5.59
N SER A 23 -6.43 -32.97 5.28
CA SER A 23 -7.82 -33.12 4.85
C SER A 23 -7.93 -32.62 3.41
N LEU A 24 -8.12 -33.58 2.51
CA LEU A 24 -8.58 -33.40 1.15
C LEU A 24 -9.83 -32.50 1.16
N ILE A 25 -9.70 -31.27 0.67
CA ILE A 25 -10.85 -30.42 0.37
C ILE A 25 -11.24 -30.70 -1.08
N THR A 26 -12.31 -31.48 -1.24
CA THR A 26 -13.10 -31.49 -2.47
C THR A 26 -13.75 -30.12 -2.66
N PRO A 27 -13.84 -29.57 -3.88
CA PRO A 27 -14.49 -28.29 -4.12
C PRO A 27 -16.00 -28.45 -3.88
N THR A 28 -16.49 -27.91 -2.76
CA THR A 28 -17.92 -27.66 -2.59
C THR A 28 -18.25 -26.36 -3.30
N VAL A 29 -19.08 -26.46 -4.33
CA VAL A 29 -19.71 -25.34 -5.04
C VAL A 29 -20.53 -24.53 -4.03
N GLY A 30 -19.91 -23.48 -3.48
CA GLY A 30 -20.57 -22.44 -2.72
C GLY A 30 -21.20 -21.47 -3.70
N ASN A 31 -22.52 -21.43 -3.71
CA ASN A 31 -23.31 -20.51 -4.52
C ASN A 31 -23.17 -19.10 -3.95
N TYR A 32 -22.13 -18.36 -4.36
CA TYR A 32 -21.94 -16.97 -4.00
C TYR A 32 -23.01 -16.12 -4.71
N GLY A 33 -23.93 -15.56 -3.90
CA GLY A 33 -24.90 -14.59 -4.37
C GLY A 33 -24.17 -13.33 -4.81
N TYR A 34 -24.00 -13.17 -6.12
CA TYR A 34 -23.58 -11.93 -6.76
C TYR A 34 -24.60 -10.83 -6.44
N SER A 35 -24.19 -9.83 -5.67
CA SER A 35 -24.84 -8.53 -5.67
C SER A 35 -24.26 -7.73 -6.84
N SER A 36 -24.76 -7.97 -8.04
CA SER A 36 -24.53 -7.09 -9.20
C SER A 36 -25.37 -5.84 -9.02
N ASN A 37 -24.74 -4.71 -8.68
CA ASN A 37 -25.11 -3.34 -9.08
C ASN A 37 -24.33 -2.30 -8.26
N THR A 38 -23.14 -1.92 -8.72
CA THR A 38 -22.54 -0.61 -8.39
C THR A 38 -21.65 -0.18 -9.56
N THR A 39 -22.22 0.62 -10.47
CA THR A 39 -21.52 1.37 -11.51
C THR A 39 -21.04 2.72 -10.98
N ASP A 40 -20.47 2.74 -9.79
CA ASP A 40 -19.71 3.86 -9.23
C ASP A 40 -18.70 3.24 -8.28
N ASP A 41 -17.43 3.51 -8.53
CA ASP A 41 -16.31 3.17 -7.66
C ASP A 41 -16.36 4.10 -6.43
N ASP A 42 -17.33 3.82 -5.56
CA ASP A 42 -17.65 4.59 -4.35
C ASP A 42 -16.63 4.25 -3.25
N ARG A 43 -15.37 4.65 -3.48
CA ARG A 43 -14.35 4.57 -2.45
C ARG A 43 -14.74 5.54 -1.34
N SER A 44 -15.03 4.98 -0.16
CA SER A 44 -15.06 5.75 1.08
C SER A 44 -13.81 6.60 1.17
N SER A 45 -13.93 7.89 1.50
CA SER A 45 -12.77 8.77 1.67
C SER A 45 -11.89 8.40 2.88
N ALA A 46 -12.24 7.32 3.59
CA ALA A 46 -11.43 6.70 4.62
C ALA A 46 -10.18 6.00 4.04
N LEU A 47 -9.13 5.95 4.84
CA LEU A 47 -7.87 5.28 4.52
C LEU A 47 -7.95 3.80 4.95
N SER A 48 -7.58 2.90 4.04
CA SER A 48 -7.38 1.49 4.39
C SER A 48 -6.11 1.30 5.24
N PRO A 49 -5.91 0.11 5.83
CA PRO A 49 -4.65 -0.24 6.49
C PRO A 49 -3.44 -0.03 5.59
N ASP A 50 -3.57 -0.37 4.30
CA ASP A 50 -2.51 -0.23 3.31
C ASP A 50 -2.22 1.22 2.95
N ASP A 51 -3.23 2.08 2.82
CA ASP A 51 -3.03 3.51 2.57
C ASP A 51 -2.22 4.15 3.71
N THR A 52 -2.60 3.86 4.96
CA THR A 52 -1.90 4.40 6.12
C THR A 52 -0.49 3.82 6.24
N LEU A 53 -0.33 2.52 6.01
CA LEU A 53 0.98 1.87 6.01
C LEU A 53 1.89 2.46 4.94
N PHE A 54 1.39 2.66 3.72
CA PHE A 54 2.12 3.26 2.62
C PHE A 54 2.58 4.68 2.97
N ALA A 55 1.70 5.52 3.51
CA ALA A 55 2.07 6.89 3.91
C ALA A 55 3.29 6.90 4.85
N HIS A 56 3.28 6.03 5.87
CA HIS A 56 4.40 5.89 6.81
C HIS A 56 5.66 5.35 6.14
N LEU A 57 5.56 4.26 5.37
CA LEU A 57 6.71 3.62 4.74
C LEU A 57 7.36 4.51 3.68
N ARG A 58 6.57 5.23 2.89
CA ARG A 58 7.08 6.14 1.86
C ARG A 58 7.81 7.33 2.48
N CYS A 59 7.24 7.93 3.54
CA CYS A 59 7.93 8.98 4.27
C CYS A 59 9.17 8.47 5.00
N PHE A 60 9.12 7.25 5.54
CA PHE A 60 10.29 6.60 6.12
C PHE A 60 11.41 6.43 5.08
N GLU A 61 11.10 5.96 3.87
CA GLU A 61 12.08 5.79 2.81
C GLU A 61 12.80 7.10 2.42
N LEU A 62 12.05 8.20 2.37
CA LEU A 62 12.53 9.54 2.03
C LEU A 62 13.39 10.17 3.13
N PHE A 63 13.00 10.01 4.40
CA PHE A 63 13.61 10.76 5.50
C PHE A 63 14.47 9.93 6.45
N ALA A 64 14.37 8.60 6.46
CA ALA A 64 15.17 7.79 7.37
C ALA A 64 16.64 7.80 6.95
N SER A 65 17.52 7.66 7.94
CA SER A 65 18.96 7.55 7.68
C SER A 65 19.26 6.45 6.67
N LYS A 66 20.30 6.67 5.87
CA LYS A 66 20.88 5.64 5.01
C LYS A 66 21.93 4.80 5.75
N GLN A 67 22.34 5.22 6.96
CA GLN A 67 23.24 4.46 7.81
C GLN A 67 22.45 3.43 8.64
N SER A 68 22.90 2.17 8.66
CA SER A 68 22.13 1.03 9.20
C SER A 68 21.65 1.22 10.65
N ASP A 69 22.54 1.57 11.58
CA ASP A 69 22.17 1.68 13.00
C ASP A 69 21.18 2.82 13.27
N ASP A 70 21.39 3.95 12.61
CA ASP A 70 20.48 5.10 12.68
C ASP A 70 19.14 4.80 12.00
N ARG A 71 19.15 4.02 10.92
CA ARG A 71 17.93 3.61 10.21
C ARG A 71 17.08 2.68 11.04
N ASP A 72 17.71 1.74 11.75
CA ASP A 72 17.02 0.84 12.68
C ASP A 72 16.41 1.59 13.86
N ARG A 73 17.12 2.62 14.35
CA ARG A 73 16.57 3.54 15.35
C ARG A 73 15.38 4.32 14.78
N ASP A 74 15.53 4.92 13.60
CA ASP A 74 14.46 5.67 12.93
C ASP A 74 13.22 4.77 12.73
N ALA A 75 13.40 3.49 12.34
CA ALA A 75 12.29 2.55 12.16
C ALA A 75 11.56 2.28 13.47
N SER A 76 12.30 2.10 14.57
CA SER A 76 11.72 1.91 15.90
C SER A 76 10.93 3.12 16.39
N ILE A 77 11.34 4.34 16.01
CA ILE A 77 10.72 5.60 16.44
C ILE A 77 9.55 5.99 15.54
N TRP A 78 9.61 5.71 14.24
CA TRP A 78 8.65 6.23 13.27
C TRP A 78 7.62 5.20 12.79
N LEU A 79 7.89 3.92 12.99
CA LEU A 79 6.99 2.83 12.58
C LEU A 79 6.53 1.96 13.75
N GLY A 80 7.20 2.07 14.90
CA GLY A 80 6.84 1.35 16.13
C GLY A 80 5.58 1.91 16.80
N TRP A 81 4.97 1.09 17.65
CA TRP A 81 3.72 1.39 18.37
C TRP A 81 3.94 1.38 19.88
N ASN A 82 4.98 2.08 20.32
CA ASN A 82 5.40 2.13 21.72
C ASN A 82 5.58 3.58 22.17
N GLU A 83 5.99 3.78 23.42
CA GLU A 83 6.21 5.12 23.98
C GLU A 83 7.28 5.96 23.26
N HIS A 84 8.04 5.38 22.34
CA HIS A 84 9.02 6.09 21.52
C HIS A 84 8.46 6.54 20.17
N TYR A 85 7.21 6.24 19.84
CA TYR A 85 6.61 6.75 18.61
C TYR A 85 6.66 8.29 18.59
N LEU A 86 7.13 8.86 17.48
CA LEU A 86 7.40 10.29 17.30
C LEU A 86 8.51 10.88 18.17
N GLN A 87 9.36 10.07 18.82
CA GLN A 87 10.51 10.60 19.55
C GLN A 87 11.34 11.55 18.67
N ARG A 88 11.53 12.78 19.16
CA ARG A 88 12.17 13.87 18.42
C ARG A 88 13.61 13.51 17.99
N THR A 89 13.86 13.66 16.68
CA THR A 89 15.18 13.70 16.05
C THR A 89 15.21 14.85 15.03
N GLU A 90 16.39 15.22 14.51
CA GLU A 90 16.52 16.27 13.48
C GLU A 90 15.69 15.99 12.21
N ARG A 91 15.31 14.73 11.94
CA ARG A 91 14.55 14.32 10.74
C ARG A 91 13.07 14.09 11.02
N THR A 92 12.68 13.97 12.29
CA THR A 92 11.32 13.61 12.69
C THR A 92 10.28 14.64 12.23
N PRO A 93 10.49 15.97 12.35
CA PRO A 93 9.49 16.94 11.90
C PRO A 93 9.11 16.81 10.41
N LYS A 94 10.10 16.57 9.54
CA LYS A 94 9.88 16.34 8.10
C LYS A 94 9.15 15.04 7.82
N PHE A 95 9.52 13.98 8.52
CA PHE A 95 8.83 12.69 8.45
C PHE A 95 7.35 12.86 8.83
N VAL A 96 7.06 13.51 9.97
CA VAL A 96 5.69 13.71 10.46
C VAL A 96 4.86 14.52 9.49
N ARG A 97 5.38 15.66 9.00
CA ARG A 97 4.68 16.46 7.99
C ARG A 97 4.36 15.64 6.74
N CYS A 98 5.32 14.84 6.26
CA CYS A 98 5.11 13.97 5.12
C CYS A 98 3.97 12.98 5.36
N VAL A 99 3.96 12.31 6.51
CA VAL A 99 2.92 11.32 6.85
C VAL A 99 1.55 11.99 6.92
N LEU A 100 1.44 13.11 7.65
CA LEU A 100 0.18 13.84 7.79
C LEU A 100 -0.39 14.33 6.46
N ASN A 101 0.48 14.82 5.57
CA ASN A 101 0.09 15.24 4.23
C ASN A 101 -0.38 14.05 3.38
N ARG A 102 0.35 12.93 3.39
CA ARG A 102 0.00 11.74 2.60
C ARG A 102 -1.28 11.07 3.08
N MET A 103 -1.55 11.11 4.37
CA MET A 103 -2.81 10.65 4.94
C MET A 103 -3.95 11.66 4.70
N GLY A 104 -3.66 12.89 4.29
CA GLY A 104 -4.66 13.96 4.20
C GLY A 104 -5.20 14.43 5.56
N LEU A 105 -4.53 14.07 6.67
CA LEU A 105 -4.86 14.54 8.01
C LEU A 105 -4.41 15.99 8.23
N TYR A 106 -3.36 16.42 7.54
CA TYR A 106 -2.96 17.83 7.44
C TYR A 106 -2.89 18.20 5.96
N ASP A 107 -3.57 19.27 5.57
CA ASP A 107 -3.45 19.82 4.23
C ASP A 107 -2.42 20.94 4.24
N GLY A 108 -1.28 20.70 3.60
CA GLY A 108 -0.21 21.68 3.46
C GLY A 108 -0.58 22.93 2.65
N SER A 109 -1.63 22.89 1.81
CA SER A 109 -2.11 24.03 1.03
C SER A 109 -3.00 24.97 1.86
N SER A 110 -3.96 24.43 2.62
CA SER A 110 -4.78 25.23 3.54
C SER A 110 -4.09 25.50 4.89
N GLY A 111 -3.11 24.69 5.27
CA GLY A 111 -2.42 24.77 6.55
C GLY A 111 -3.30 24.35 7.73
N GLN A 112 -4.20 23.39 7.51
CA GLN A 112 -5.21 22.96 8.47
C GLN A 112 -5.23 21.43 8.62
N PHE A 113 -5.61 20.98 9.81
CA PHE A 113 -5.93 19.58 10.06
C PHE A 113 -7.35 19.25 9.58
N ASN A 114 -7.55 18.03 9.10
CA ASN A 114 -8.79 17.58 8.50
C ASN A 114 -9.64 16.78 9.49
N GLU A 115 -10.54 17.47 10.20
CA GLU A 115 -11.49 16.84 11.13
C GLU A 115 -12.46 15.87 10.46
N ASN A 116 -12.82 16.13 9.19
CA ASN A 116 -13.75 15.28 8.45
C ASN A 116 -13.14 13.90 8.20
N LEU A 117 -11.83 13.83 7.94
CA LEU A 117 -11.13 12.56 7.78
C LEU A 117 -11.26 11.69 9.05
N VAL A 118 -11.10 12.28 10.24
CA VAL A 118 -11.25 11.56 11.52
C VAL A 118 -12.65 10.96 11.65
N ARG A 119 -13.69 11.75 11.31
CA ARG A 119 -15.08 11.31 11.31
C ARG A 119 -15.35 10.19 10.31
N THR A 120 -14.88 10.34 9.08
CA THR A 120 -15.03 9.33 8.02
C THR A 120 -14.35 8.02 8.43
N GLN A 121 -13.11 8.11 8.92
CA GLN A 121 -12.33 6.96 9.35
C GLN A 121 -13.03 6.17 10.47
N TYR A 122 -13.57 6.87 11.47
CA TYR A 122 -14.33 6.22 12.53
C TYR A 122 -15.59 5.55 11.98
N ASN A 123 -16.39 6.25 11.17
CA ASN A 123 -17.64 5.71 10.66
C ASN A 123 -17.45 4.46 9.80
N GLU A 124 -16.38 4.41 9.01
CA GLU A 124 -16.02 3.27 8.18
C GLU A 124 -15.61 2.05 9.02
N TYR A 125 -14.75 2.25 10.04
CA TYR A 125 -14.05 1.15 10.68
C TYR A 125 -14.40 0.91 12.15
N LYS A 126 -15.35 1.65 12.74
CA LYS A 126 -15.68 1.57 14.18
C LYS A 126 -16.04 0.18 14.69
N GLN A 127 -16.53 -0.72 13.83
CA GLN A 127 -16.93 -2.06 14.25
C GLN A 127 -15.76 -2.94 14.70
N TRP A 128 -14.53 -2.62 14.28
CA TRP A 128 -13.30 -3.32 14.69
C TRP A 128 -12.51 -2.59 15.79
N MET A 129 -12.98 -1.40 16.21
CA MET A 129 -12.32 -0.54 17.19
C MET A 129 -12.98 -0.63 18.57
N THR A 130 -12.24 -0.20 19.60
CA THR A 130 -12.77 -0.05 20.96
C THR A 130 -13.03 1.41 21.33
N LEU A 131 -12.88 2.34 20.38
CA LEU A 131 -13.09 3.76 20.61
C LEU A 131 -14.57 4.10 20.82
N SER A 132 -14.85 4.81 21.92
CA SER A 132 -16.15 5.45 22.12
C SER A 132 -16.30 6.67 21.22
N GLU A 133 -17.52 6.96 20.76
CA GLU A 133 -17.84 8.21 20.05
C GLU A 133 -17.33 9.46 20.79
N ALA A 134 -17.46 9.50 22.12
CA ALA A 134 -16.99 10.63 22.93
C ALA A 134 -15.48 10.90 22.78
N ALA A 135 -14.65 9.87 22.71
CA ALA A 135 -13.20 10.01 22.53
C ALA A 135 -12.86 10.53 21.11
N VAL A 136 -13.64 10.12 20.12
CA VAL A 136 -13.49 10.62 18.73
C VAL A 136 -13.90 12.09 18.64
N GLU A 137 -15.00 12.47 19.29
CA GLU A 137 -15.42 13.88 19.36
C GLU A 137 -14.42 14.76 20.11
N GLU A 138 -13.79 14.27 21.18
CA GLU A 138 -12.72 14.99 21.87
C GLU A 138 -11.52 15.23 20.96
N PHE A 139 -11.09 14.21 20.21
CA PHE A 139 -10.01 14.35 19.24
C PHE A 139 -10.36 15.35 18.12
N ILE A 140 -11.60 15.30 17.61
CA ILE A 140 -12.09 16.27 16.62
C ILE A 140 -12.08 17.69 17.19
N ASN A 141 -12.59 17.90 18.40
CA ASN A 141 -12.62 19.23 19.02
C ASN A 141 -11.21 19.80 19.18
N ASP A 142 -10.24 19.00 19.64
CA ASP A 142 -8.85 19.43 19.76
C ASP A 142 -8.23 19.79 18.40
N ILE A 143 -8.59 19.06 17.33
CA ILE A 143 -8.22 19.42 15.95
C ILE A 143 -8.82 20.77 15.55
N THR A 144 -10.11 20.97 15.80
CA THR A 144 -10.82 22.21 15.46
C THR A 144 -10.25 23.42 16.21
N GLU A 145 -9.88 23.24 17.48
CA GLU A 145 -9.28 24.29 18.32
C GLU A 145 -7.90 24.76 17.83
N ILE A 146 -7.11 23.86 17.22
CA ILE A 146 -5.83 24.24 16.59
C ILE A 146 -6.06 25.24 15.45
N GLY A 147 -7.11 25.04 14.65
CA GLY A 147 -7.44 25.87 13.50
C GLY A 147 -6.32 25.90 12.44
N GLN A 148 -6.08 27.07 11.85
CA GLN A 148 -5.09 27.25 10.79
C GLN A 148 -3.72 27.62 11.37
N LEU A 149 -2.69 26.82 11.07
CA LEU A 149 -1.34 27.04 11.58
C LEU A 149 -0.57 28.16 10.85
N ASN A 150 -1.01 28.54 9.65
CA ASN A 150 -0.39 29.61 8.83
C ASN A 150 1.14 29.49 8.71
N THR A 151 1.65 28.26 8.66
CA THR A 151 3.08 27.98 8.63
C THR A 151 3.39 26.84 7.66
N ALA A 152 4.52 26.99 6.97
CA ALA A 152 5.13 25.92 6.19
C ALA A 152 6.34 25.30 6.92
N ASP A 153 6.59 25.70 8.17
CA ASP A 153 7.70 25.22 8.99
C ASP A 153 7.41 23.83 9.57
N ASP A 154 8.30 22.88 9.28
CA ASP A 154 8.16 21.49 9.70
C ASP A 154 8.13 21.36 11.24
N GLU A 155 8.91 22.19 11.94
CA GLU A 155 8.99 22.18 13.41
C GLU A 155 7.68 22.65 14.05
N ALA A 156 7.08 23.71 13.52
CA ALA A 156 5.80 24.22 14.02
C ALA A 156 4.66 23.20 13.85
N ILE A 157 4.61 22.53 12.69
CA ILE A 157 3.63 21.47 12.41
C ILE A 157 3.86 20.28 13.35
N TYR A 158 5.10 19.85 13.50
CA TYR A 158 5.47 18.76 14.41
C TYR A 158 5.06 19.05 15.84
N ASN A 159 5.41 20.22 16.40
CA ASN A 159 5.10 20.55 17.80
C ASN A 159 3.61 20.57 18.08
N THR A 160 2.83 21.07 17.13
CA THR A 160 1.37 21.09 17.23
C THR A 160 0.82 19.66 17.20
N PHE A 161 1.26 18.86 16.23
CA PHE A 161 0.81 17.48 16.11
C PHE A 161 1.27 16.59 17.26
N GLU A 162 2.49 16.76 17.78
CA GLU A 162 3.01 16.01 18.92
C GLU A 162 2.12 16.20 20.15
N THR A 163 1.68 17.44 20.40
CA THR A 163 0.76 17.74 21.52
C THR A 163 -0.58 17.03 21.33
N LEU A 164 -1.16 17.17 20.13
CA LEU A 164 -2.42 16.52 19.77
C LEU A 164 -2.33 14.99 19.87
N PHE A 165 -1.26 14.41 19.33
CA PHE A 165 -0.99 12.97 19.38
C PHE A 165 -0.84 12.47 20.82
N ASN A 166 -0.11 13.18 21.68
CA ASN A 166 0.08 12.74 23.06
C ASN A 166 -1.25 12.67 23.84
N ASN A 167 -2.19 13.58 23.56
CA ASN A 167 -3.53 13.55 24.16
C ASN A 167 -4.40 12.43 23.58
N HIS A 168 -4.22 12.09 22.30
CA HIS A 168 -5.12 11.21 21.54
C HIS A 168 -4.44 9.96 20.97
N SER A 169 -3.30 9.53 21.50
CA SER A 169 -2.45 8.50 20.87
C SER A 169 -3.17 7.18 20.61
N ASN A 170 -3.96 6.69 21.57
CA ASN A 170 -4.79 5.50 21.39
C ASN A 170 -5.84 5.69 20.28
N ALA A 171 -6.51 6.86 20.25
CA ALA A 171 -7.48 7.16 19.21
C ALA A 171 -6.80 7.23 17.84
N PHE A 172 -5.63 7.88 17.75
CA PHE A 172 -4.85 7.98 16.52
C PHE A 172 -4.48 6.61 15.96
N PHE A 173 -3.90 5.71 16.78
CA PHE A 173 -3.49 4.40 16.29
C PHE A 173 -4.67 3.54 15.86
N GLN A 174 -5.79 3.56 16.59
CA GLN A 174 -6.98 2.80 16.20
C GLN A 174 -7.61 3.37 14.93
N LEU A 175 -7.89 4.69 14.88
CA LEU A 175 -8.51 5.34 13.72
C LEU A 175 -7.71 5.08 12.45
N PHE A 176 -6.40 5.30 12.48
CA PHE A 176 -5.55 5.12 11.31
C PHE A 176 -5.03 3.69 11.15
N LEU A 177 -5.71 2.71 11.76
CA LEU A 177 -5.52 1.27 11.51
C LEU A 177 -4.07 0.82 11.69
N ARG A 178 -3.41 1.40 12.69
CA ARG A 178 -2.06 1.05 13.14
C ARG A 178 -2.06 0.36 14.49
N ASP A 179 -3.23 0.16 15.09
CA ASP A 179 -3.38 -0.63 16.30
C ASP A 179 -3.40 -2.14 15.98
N ALA A 180 -2.68 -2.94 16.76
CA ALA A 180 -2.53 -4.38 16.53
C ALA A 180 -3.85 -5.15 16.70
N GLU A 181 -4.64 -4.77 17.71
CA GLU A 181 -5.89 -5.43 18.05
C GLU A 181 -6.95 -5.12 17.00
N VAL A 182 -7.04 -3.85 16.56
CA VAL A 182 -7.94 -3.46 15.46
C VAL A 182 -7.61 -4.23 14.18
N LEU A 183 -6.33 -4.30 13.79
CA LEU A 183 -5.92 -5.06 12.62
C LEU A 183 -6.21 -6.55 12.75
N GLN A 184 -6.00 -7.13 13.93
CA GLN A 184 -6.32 -8.53 14.19
C GLN A 184 -7.82 -8.80 14.05
N ASN A 185 -8.67 -7.93 14.60
CA ASN A 185 -10.12 -8.03 14.46
C ASN A 185 -10.55 -7.97 12.98
N MET A 186 -9.94 -7.07 12.19
CA MET A 186 -10.17 -7.01 10.74
C MET A 186 -9.69 -8.27 10.03
N TYR A 187 -8.60 -8.90 10.50
CA TYR A 187 -8.09 -10.12 9.89
C TYR A 187 -8.97 -11.34 10.15
N GLU A 188 -9.67 -11.37 11.28
CA GLU A 188 -10.57 -12.46 11.68
C GLU A 188 -11.98 -12.32 11.08
N ASP A 189 -12.33 -11.14 10.57
CA ASP A 189 -13.59 -10.89 9.90
C ASP A 189 -13.59 -11.45 8.46
N GLU A 190 -14.21 -12.61 8.27
CA GLU A 190 -14.33 -13.25 6.96
C GLU A 190 -15.18 -12.46 5.95
N THR A 191 -15.94 -11.46 6.40
CA THR A 191 -16.78 -10.63 5.52
C THR A 191 -16.05 -9.41 4.97
N PHE A 192 -14.86 -9.11 5.49
CA PHE A 192 -14.06 -7.96 5.11
C PHE A 192 -12.71 -8.38 4.51
N SER A 193 -12.41 -7.84 3.33
CA SER A 193 -11.14 -8.12 2.67
C SER A 193 -10.10 -7.09 3.06
N VAL A 194 -9.02 -7.55 3.69
CA VAL A 194 -7.86 -6.74 4.06
C VAL A 194 -6.59 -7.52 3.75
N ARG A 195 -5.60 -6.86 3.14
CA ARG A 195 -4.32 -7.47 2.82
C ARG A 195 -3.63 -7.92 4.09
N LYS A 196 -3.23 -9.19 4.13
CA LYS A 196 -2.59 -9.80 5.31
C LYS A 196 -1.11 -9.41 5.39
N PRO A 197 -0.48 -9.50 6.58
CA PRO A 197 0.96 -9.31 6.70
C PRO A 197 1.73 -10.25 5.78
N ASN A 198 2.77 -9.73 5.14
CA ASN A 198 3.62 -10.42 4.15
C ASN A 198 2.96 -10.88 2.85
N GLN A 199 1.67 -10.62 2.65
CA GLN A 199 1.00 -10.84 1.37
C GLN A 199 1.37 -9.71 0.40
N THR A 200 1.73 -10.01 -0.85
CA THR A 200 1.97 -8.95 -1.83
C THR A 200 0.66 -8.26 -2.23
N VAL A 201 0.74 -7.01 -2.70
CA VAL A 201 -0.43 -6.31 -3.26
C VAL A 201 -1.03 -7.08 -4.44
N VAL A 202 -0.18 -7.66 -5.30
CA VAL A 202 -0.62 -8.46 -6.44
C VAL A 202 -1.39 -9.69 -5.97
N GLN A 203 -0.85 -10.50 -5.05
CA GLN A 203 -1.55 -11.64 -4.46
C GLN A 203 -2.89 -11.25 -3.82
N PHE A 204 -2.93 -10.12 -3.11
CA PHE A 204 -4.17 -9.63 -2.52
C PHE A 204 -5.23 -9.33 -3.60
N CYS A 205 -4.85 -8.62 -4.66
CA CYS A 205 -5.74 -8.32 -5.77
C CYS A 205 -6.12 -9.55 -6.60
N GLU A 206 -5.24 -10.54 -6.68
CA GLU A 206 -5.50 -11.81 -7.38
C GLU A 206 -6.59 -12.62 -6.67
N LEU A 207 -6.57 -12.66 -5.33
CA LEU A 207 -7.62 -13.34 -4.55
C LEU A 207 -9.01 -12.69 -4.67
N GLN A 208 -9.09 -11.48 -5.22
CA GLN A 208 -10.34 -10.77 -5.51
C GLN A 208 -10.80 -10.91 -6.96
N MET A 209 -10.06 -11.65 -7.80
CA MET A 209 -10.41 -11.85 -9.20
C MET A 209 -11.69 -12.66 -9.35
N SER A 210 -12.44 -12.37 -10.41
CA SER A 210 -13.53 -13.24 -10.86
C SER A 210 -12.99 -14.60 -11.31
N ALA A 211 -13.81 -15.65 -11.23
CA ALA A 211 -13.44 -16.99 -11.71
C ALA A 211 -12.96 -17.01 -13.18
N GLU A 212 -13.55 -16.19 -14.05
CA GLU A 212 -13.11 -16.05 -15.46
C GLU A 212 -11.66 -15.62 -15.58
N LEU A 213 -11.28 -14.56 -14.88
CA LEU A 213 -9.93 -14.03 -14.90
C LEU A 213 -8.93 -14.96 -14.19
N TRP A 214 -9.40 -15.76 -13.23
CA TRP A 214 -8.56 -16.74 -12.53
C TRP A 214 -8.08 -17.87 -13.45
N ASP A 215 -8.88 -18.26 -14.45
CA ASP A 215 -8.48 -19.27 -15.44
C ASP A 215 -7.29 -18.78 -16.31
N ASP A 216 -7.14 -17.45 -16.45
CA ASP A 216 -6.06 -16.80 -17.21
C ASP A 216 -4.88 -16.33 -16.34
N ILE A 217 -4.85 -16.68 -15.05
CA ILE A 217 -3.86 -16.15 -14.10
C ILE A 217 -2.41 -16.29 -14.58
N CYS A 218 -2.08 -17.36 -15.29
CA CYS A 218 -0.73 -17.59 -15.81
C CYS A 218 -0.37 -16.69 -16.99
N LEU A 219 -1.34 -16.32 -17.81
CA LEU A 219 -1.15 -15.33 -18.87
C LEU A 219 -0.97 -13.94 -18.25
N ILE A 220 -1.80 -13.61 -17.26
CA ILE A 220 -1.76 -12.32 -16.57
C ILE A 220 -0.42 -12.12 -15.86
N ARG A 221 0.06 -13.13 -15.11
CA ARG A 221 1.39 -13.09 -14.46
C ARG A 221 2.55 -13.09 -15.48
N ALA A 222 2.31 -13.50 -16.72
CA ALA A 222 3.25 -13.34 -17.84
C ALA A 222 3.15 -11.97 -18.55
N TYR A 223 2.39 -11.01 -18.00
CA TYR A 223 2.09 -9.71 -18.58
C TYR A 223 1.29 -9.76 -19.89
N GLU A 224 0.51 -10.81 -20.10
CA GLU A 224 -0.45 -10.90 -21.20
C GLU A 224 -1.84 -10.46 -20.73
N ILE A 225 -2.42 -9.50 -21.43
CA ILE A 225 -3.75 -8.97 -21.10
C ILE A 225 -4.78 -9.80 -21.87
N SER A 226 -5.42 -10.75 -21.18
CA SER A 226 -6.42 -11.64 -21.76
C SER A 226 -7.77 -10.94 -21.88
N ASN A 227 -8.00 -10.30 -23.04
CA ASN A 227 -9.19 -9.50 -23.35
C ASN A 227 -9.44 -8.31 -22.37
N HIS A 228 -9.85 -7.16 -22.91
CA HIS A 228 -10.17 -5.96 -22.13
C HIS A 228 -11.54 -6.09 -21.45
N THR A 229 -11.68 -7.08 -20.56
CA THR A 229 -12.88 -7.29 -19.76
C THR A 229 -12.90 -6.31 -18.59
N GLU A 230 -14.09 -5.94 -18.12
CA GLU A 230 -14.21 -5.13 -16.90
C GLU A 230 -13.56 -5.81 -15.68
N ALA A 231 -13.45 -7.14 -15.68
CA ALA A 231 -12.78 -7.87 -14.62
C ALA A 231 -11.27 -7.58 -14.62
N MET A 232 -10.63 -7.56 -15.79
CA MET A 232 -9.22 -7.20 -15.95
C MET A 232 -8.98 -5.73 -15.60
N GLU A 233 -9.86 -4.82 -16.05
CA GLU A 233 -9.80 -3.40 -15.69
C GLU A 233 -9.82 -3.19 -14.17
N ARG A 234 -10.74 -3.86 -13.46
CA ARG A 234 -10.82 -3.78 -11.99
C ARG A 234 -9.60 -4.40 -11.30
N HIS A 235 -9.07 -5.51 -11.82
CA HIS A 235 -7.89 -6.16 -11.25
C HIS A 235 -6.65 -5.27 -11.35
N ILE A 236 -6.37 -4.69 -12.53
CA ILE A 236 -5.25 -3.77 -12.70
C ILE A 236 -5.44 -2.51 -11.85
N ALA A 237 -6.65 -1.98 -11.76
CA ALA A 237 -6.92 -0.83 -10.88
C ALA A 237 -6.70 -1.15 -9.40
N CYS A 238 -7.02 -2.37 -8.95
CA CYS A 238 -6.68 -2.84 -7.60
C CYS A 238 -5.17 -2.77 -7.36
N ILE A 239 -4.36 -3.32 -8.28
CA ILE A 239 -2.90 -3.32 -8.14
C ILE A 239 -2.35 -1.89 -8.19
N PHE A 240 -2.82 -1.07 -9.13
CA PHE A 240 -2.38 0.31 -9.28
C PHE A 240 -2.69 1.16 -8.05
N ARG A 241 -3.82 0.93 -7.38
CA ARG A 241 -4.13 1.56 -6.09
C ARG A 241 -3.22 1.06 -4.98
N GLY A 242 -3.02 -0.25 -4.87
CA GLY A 242 -2.13 -0.80 -3.84
C GLY A 242 -0.67 -0.35 -4.03
N PHE A 243 -0.26 -0.07 -5.27
CA PHE A 243 1.04 0.54 -5.60
C PHE A 243 1.00 2.08 -5.63
N GLN A 244 -0.14 2.70 -5.37
CA GLN A 244 -0.29 4.16 -5.38
C GLN A 244 0.15 4.80 -6.71
N TYR A 245 0.09 4.02 -7.79
CA TYR A 245 0.17 4.51 -9.17
C TYR A 245 -1.13 5.22 -9.56
N LEU A 246 -2.23 4.88 -8.90
CA LEU A 246 -3.41 5.72 -8.78
C LEU A 246 -3.39 6.37 -7.40
N ASP A 247 -3.45 7.70 -7.35
CA ASP A 247 -3.46 8.46 -6.11
C ASP A 247 -4.84 8.40 -5.41
N ALA A 248 -4.97 9.07 -4.25
CA ALA A 248 -6.22 9.14 -3.51
C ALA A 248 -7.39 9.78 -4.28
N ASN A 249 -7.09 10.57 -5.33
CA ASN A 249 -8.08 11.16 -6.23
C ASN A 249 -8.29 10.31 -7.50
N ASN A 250 -7.82 9.06 -7.50
CA ASN A 250 -7.87 8.16 -8.65
C ASN A 250 -7.17 8.70 -9.91
N SER A 251 -6.19 9.59 -9.75
CA SER A 251 -5.37 10.14 -10.83
C SER A 251 -4.05 9.39 -10.94
N ILE A 252 -3.46 9.33 -12.14
CA ILE A 252 -2.17 8.63 -12.34
C ILE A 252 -1.03 9.41 -11.67
N ASP A 253 -0.34 8.77 -10.71
CA ASP A 253 0.90 9.28 -10.13
C ASP A 253 2.11 8.76 -10.93
N ALA A 254 2.43 9.48 -12.01
CA ALA A 254 3.60 9.21 -12.83
C ALA A 254 4.92 9.27 -12.05
N GLN A 255 4.99 10.02 -10.94
CA GLN A 255 6.19 10.13 -10.14
C GLN A 255 6.41 8.90 -9.26
N GLU A 256 5.34 8.28 -8.76
CA GLU A 256 5.43 7.00 -8.04
C GLU A 256 5.90 5.87 -8.98
N ILE A 257 5.38 5.82 -10.22
CA ILE A 257 5.86 4.87 -11.26
C ILE A 257 7.34 5.13 -11.59
N ALA A 258 7.71 6.39 -11.84
CA ALA A 258 9.10 6.75 -12.10
C ALA A 258 10.03 6.40 -10.95
N SER A 259 9.56 6.46 -9.69
CA SER A 259 10.37 6.07 -8.52
C SER A 259 10.73 4.59 -8.57
N ASP A 260 9.85 3.73 -9.06
CA ASP A 260 10.14 2.30 -9.17
C ASP A 260 11.15 1.99 -10.30
N TYR A 261 11.17 2.79 -11.37
CA TYR A 261 12.25 2.74 -12.37
C TYR A 261 13.59 3.22 -11.79
N GLU A 262 13.58 4.21 -10.90
CA GLU A 262 14.81 4.70 -10.25
C GLU A 262 15.44 3.62 -9.38
N LEU A 263 14.62 2.84 -8.67
CA LEU A 263 15.07 1.76 -7.78
C LEU A 263 15.76 0.60 -8.51
N ILE A 264 15.47 0.40 -9.79
CA ILE A 264 16.14 -0.57 -10.65
C ILE A 264 17.19 0.08 -11.58
N GLU A 265 17.56 1.34 -11.31
CA GLU A 265 18.55 2.12 -12.06
C GLU A 265 18.25 2.28 -13.57
N SER A 266 16.97 2.19 -13.97
CA SER A 266 16.53 2.27 -15.37
C SER A 266 15.93 3.63 -15.75
N LEU A 267 15.72 4.51 -14.76
CA LEU A 267 15.14 5.83 -14.98
C LEU A 267 16.12 6.78 -15.67
N ASN A 268 15.71 7.36 -16.79
CA ASN A 268 16.42 8.41 -17.49
C ASN A 268 15.41 9.45 -18.01
N ALA A 269 15.89 10.52 -18.67
CA ALA A 269 15.02 11.58 -19.16
C ALA A 269 13.96 11.08 -20.15
N ALA A 270 14.32 10.15 -21.04
CA ALA A 270 13.42 9.64 -22.07
C ALA A 270 12.39 8.64 -21.51
N SER A 271 12.78 7.77 -20.57
CA SER A 271 11.81 6.90 -19.89
C SER A 271 10.86 7.70 -18.99
N ARG A 272 11.34 8.77 -18.34
CA ARG A 272 10.49 9.70 -17.60
C ARG A 272 9.46 10.40 -18.48
N GLU A 273 9.87 10.92 -19.63
CA GLU A 273 8.98 11.56 -20.60
C GLU A 273 7.93 10.56 -21.11
N TYR A 274 8.34 9.32 -21.38
CA TYR A 274 7.43 8.26 -21.80
C TYR A 274 6.38 7.91 -20.73
N ILE A 275 6.78 7.75 -19.46
CA ILE A 275 5.85 7.53 -18.35
C ILE A 275 4.84 8.68 -18.25
N GLN A 276 5.30 9.93 -18.39
CA GLN A 276 4.41 11.10 -18.39
C GLN A 276 3.44 11.09 -19.56
N GLN A 277 3.89 10.72 -20.76
CA GLN A 277 3.02 10.62 -21.93
C GLN A 277 1.96 9.53 -21.75
N CYS A 278 2.33 8.37 -21.21
CA CYS A 278 1.38 7.32 -20.87
C CYS A 278 0.35 7.81 -19.84
N ALA A 279 0.78 8.53 -18.81
CA ALA A 279 -0.12 9.09 -17.80
C ALA A 279 -1.11 10.11 -18.41
N ILE A 280 -0.66 10.98 -19.31
CA ILE A 280 -1.50 11.96 -20.01
C ILE A 280 -2.57 11.25 -20.86
N ASN A 281 -2.16 10.22 -21.60
CA ASN A 281 -3.05 9.45 -22.47
C ASN A 281 -4.08 8.65 -21.65
N ALA A 282 -3.63 7.92 -20.63
CA ALA A 282 -4.49 7.14 -19.75
C ALA A 282 -5.50 8.03 -19.00
N SER A 283 -5.11 9.26 -18.63
CA SER A 283 -6.00 10.22 -17.96
C SER A 283 -7.16 10.72 -18.84
N GLN A 284 -7.20 10.37 -20.13
CA GLN A 284 -8.38 10.61 -20.99
C GLN A 284 -9.53 9.62 -20.73
N GLU A 285 -9.24 8.49 -20.07
CA GLU A 285 -10.28 7.55 -19.65
C GLU A 285 -11.06 8.14 -18.47
N ASP A 286 -12.38 8.21 -18.60
CA ASP A 286 -13.28 8.74 -17.55
C ASP A 286 -13.39 7.75 -16.37
N GLU A 287 -13.50 6.46 -16.68
CA GLU A 287 -13.64 5.40 -15.69
C GLU A 287 -12.28 5.03 -15.09
N VAL A 288 -12.19 5.01 -13.75
CA VAL A 288 -10.93 4.71 -13.05
C VAL A 288 -10.36 3.33 -13.43
N PRO A 289 -11.16 2.25 -13.52
CA PRO A 289 -10.63 0.95 -13.92
C PRO A 289 -9.96 0.96 -15.29
N LYS A 290 -10.60 1.61 -16.27
CA LYS A 290 -10.05 1.79 -17.63
C LYS A 290 -8.79 2.63 -17.63
N ARG A 291 -8.75 3.71 -16.84
CA ARG A 291 -7.56 4.56 -16.66
C ARG A 291 -6.35 3.76 -16.16
N GLY A 292 -6.55 2.90 -15.16
CA GLY A 292 -5.50 2.03 -14.63
C GLY A 292 -4.98 1.07 -15.70
N LEU A 293 -5.90 0.38 -16.40
CA LEU A 293 -5.55 -0.54 -17.47
C LEU A 293 -4.85 0.15 -18.64
N ALA A 294 -5.33 1.31 -19.10
CA ALA A 294 -4.72 2.08 -20.18
C ALA A 294 -3.29 2.52 -19.84
N MET A 295 -3.02 2.88 -18.58
CA MET A 295 -1.66 3.18 -18.13
C MET A 295 -0.77 1.94 -18.13
N TYR A 296 -1.27 0.82 -17.60
CA TYR A 296 -0.56 -0.46 -17.60
C TYR A 296 -0.19 -0.93 -19.02
N GLU A 297 -1.16 -0.88 -19.93
CA GLU A 297 -0.98 -1.20 -21.34
C GLU A 297 0.06 -0.31 -22.00
N CYS A 298 -0.03 1.00 -21.79
CA CYS A 298 0.92 1.94 -22.37
C CYS A 298 2.35 1.64 -21.89
N LEU A 299 2.55 1.28 -20.61
CA LEU A 299 3.88 0.93 -20.09
C LEU A 299 4.41 -0.42 -20.61
N LEU A 300 3.51 -1.36 -20.92
CA LEU A 300 3.87 -2.64 -21.54
C LEU A 300 4.12 -2.51 -23.05
N ASP A 301 3.42 -1.61 -23.72
CA ASP A 301 3.54 -1.36 -25.15
C ASP A 301 4.58 -0.26 -25.44
N GLY A 302 5.84 -0.66 -25.46
CA GLY A 302 6.90 0.20 -25.96
C GLY A 302 8.31 -0.23 -25.62
N MET A 303 9.26 0.66 -25.89
CA MET A 303 10.69 0.36 -25.79
C MET A 303 11.20 0.24 -24.34
N TYR A 304 10.39 0.60 -23.35
CA TYR A 304 10.72 0.52 -21.92
C TYR A 304 9.93 -0.57 -21.19
N SER A 305 9.31 -1.50 -21.92
CA SER A 305 8.47 -2.56 -21.36
C SER A 305 9.25 -3.52 -20.46
N ASP A 306 10.49 -3.87 -20.81
CA ASP A 306 11.32 -4.72 -19.94
C ASP A 306 11.68 -4.01 -18.63
N ALA A 307 12.01 -2.72 -18.70
CA ALA A 307 12.23 -1.89 -17.51
C ALA A 307 10.95 -1.75 -16.66
N PHE A 308 9.79 -1.64 -17.29
CA PHE A 308 8.51 -1.64 -16.59
C PHE A 308 8.30 -2.95 -15.82
N LYS A 309 8.46 -4.09 -16.50
CA LYS A 309 8.28 -5.43 -15.89
C LYS A 309 9.22 -5.63 -14.71
N GLU A 310 10.50 -5.28 -14.86
CA GLU A 310 11.46 -5.39 -13.76
C GLU A 310 11.13 -4.47 -12.56
N ALA A 311 10.72 -3.22 -12.83
CA ALA A 311 10.31 -2.29 -11.78
C ALA A 311 9.04 -2.76 -11.06
N PHE A 312 8.07 -3.28 -11.82
CA PHE A 312 6.81 -3.81 -11.32
C PHE A 312 7.00 -5.09 -10.49
N ASP A 313 7.85 -6.01 -10.95
CA ASP A 313 8.26 -7.20 -10.21
C ASP A 313 8.91 -6.82 -8.88
N PHE A 314 9.85 -5.88 -8.91
CA PHE A 314 10.49 -5.43 -7.69
C PHE A 314 9.51 -4.73 -6.75
N ARG A 315 8.54 -4.00 -7.28
CA ARG A 315 7.44 -3.38 -6.51
C ARG A 315 6.55 -4.43 -5.85
N GLU A 316 6.19 -5.51 -6.54
CA GLU A 316 5.45 -6.64 -5.96
C GLU A 316 6.21 -7.24 -4.77
N ILE A 317 7.50 -7.56 -4.95
CA ILE A 317 8.32 -8.14 -3.89
C ILE A 317 8.41 -7.22 -2.67
N ARG A 318 8.66 -5.92 -2.87
CA ARG A 318 8.72 -4.95 -1.77
C ARG A 318 7.39 -4.76 -1.05
N SER A 319 6.26 -4.95 -1.75
CA SER A 319 4.93 -4.85 -1.14
C SER A 319 4.65 -5.97 -0.13
N GLY A 320 5.19 -7.18 -0.37
CA GLY A 320 5.11 -8.32 0.55
C GLY A 320 6.26 -8.41 1.54
N ASN A 321 7.43 -7.81 1.25
CA ASN A 321 8.60 -7.86 2.12
C ASN A 321 9.11 -6.47 2.49
N LEU A 322 8.59 -5.94 3.58
CA LEU A 322 8.94 -4.60 4.08
C LEU A 322 10.41 -4.48 4.47
N THR A 323 11.15 -5.58 4.62
CA THR A 323 12.60 -5.55 4.91
C THR A 323 13.38 -4.75 3.86
N PHE A 324 12.98 -4.80 2.59
CA PHE A 324 13.60 -4.01 1.53
C PHE A 324 13.57 -2.51 1.86
N ILE A 325 12.43 -2.03 2.35
CA ILE A 325 12.24 -0.63 2.74
C ILE A 325 12.98 -0.37 4.06
N LEU A 326 12.74 -1.19 5.09
CA LEU A 326 13.28 -0.97 6.44
C LEU A 326 14.81 -0.99 6.47
N LYS A 327 15.45 -1.86 5.69
CA LYS A 327 16.90 -2.00 5.63
C LYS A 327 17.54 -1.29 4.43
N ASN A 328 16.76 -0.63 3.57
CA ASN A 328 17.24 0.01 2.34
C ASN A 328 18.07 -0.97 1.50
N LEU A 329 17.53 -2.17 1.28
CA LEU A 329 18.21 -3.19 0.50
C LEU A 329 18.22 -2.79 -0.98
N PRO A 330 19.34 -3.02 -1.69
CA PRO A 330 19.43 -2.71 -3.12
C PRO A 330 18.57 -3.66 -3.95
N TYR A 331 18.27 -3.26 -5.19
CA TYR A 331 17.72 -4.15 -6.20
C TYR A 331 18.75 -5.22 -6.59
N ASP A 332 18.28 -6.47 -6.66
CA ASP A 332 19.03 -7.61 -7.18
C ASP A 332 18.11 -8.35 -8.16
N ARG A 333 18.43 -8.26 -9.46
CA ARG A 333 17.61 -8.81 -10.55
C ARG A 333 17.39 -10.31 -10.40
N ASP A 334 18.44 -11.07 -10.06
CA ASP A 334 18.35 -12.53 -9.95
C ASP A 334 17.51 -12.91 -8.73
N GLN A 335 17.70 -12.22 -7.60
CA GLN A 335 16.91 -12.45 -6.40
C GLN A 335 15.42 -12.13 -6.60
N VAL A 336 15.11 -11.03 -7.28
CA VAL A 336 13.72 -10.64 -7.59
C VAL A 336 13.08 -11.65 -8.52
N LYS A 337 13.76 -12.02 -9.61
CA LYS A 337 13.31 -13.05 -10.55
C LYS A 337 13.00 -14.38 -9.86
N GLN A 338 13.85 -14.85 -8.95
CA GLN A 338 13.58 -16.09 -8.22
C GLN A 338 12.38 -15.99 -7.28
N GLN A 339 12.18 -14.85 -6.62
CA GLN A 339 11.02 -14.64 -5.75
C GLN A 339 9.72 -14.56 -6.56
N ILE A 340 9.72 -13.86 -7.68
CA ILE A 340 8.56 -13.79 -8.59
C ILE A 340 8.22 -15.17 -9.15
N LEU A 341 9.21 -15.95 -9.60
CA LEU A 341 8.98 -17.33 -10.04
C LEU A 341 8.44 -18.24 -8.93
N ALA A 342 8.76 -17.96 -7.67
CA ALA A 342 8.19 -18.69 -6.54
C ALA A 342 6.71 -18.34 -6.35
N LEU A 343 6.35 -17.05 -6.43
CA LEU A 343 4.97 -16.59 -6.37
C LEU A 343 4.14 -17.11 -7.55
N ASP A 344 4.67 -17.06 -8.77
CA ASP A 344 3.98 -17.56 -9.95
C ASP A 344 3.65 -19.06 -9.82
N LYS A 345 4.55 -19.87 -9.25
CA LYS A 345 4.33 -21.31 -9.02
C LYS A 345 3.25 -21.63 -8.00
N GLU A 346 2.86 -20.68 -7.14
CA GLU A 346 1.73 -20.88 -6.22
C GLU A 346 0.40 -20.94 -6.97
N HIS A 347 0.34 -20.32 -8.16
CA HIS A 347 -0.89 -20.17 -8.96
C HIS A 347 -0.81 -20.88 -10.32
N CYS A 348 0.39 -21.11 -10.84
CA CYS A 348 0.67 -21.69 -12.16
C CYS A 348 1.42 -23.02 -12.05
N ASN A 349 0.73 -24.11 -12.35
CA ASN A 349 1.30 -25.46 -12.26
C ASN A 349 2.15 -25.89 -13.47
N ASP A 350 2.12 -25.15 -14.58
CA ASP A 350 2.77 -25.57 -15.83
C ASP A 350 4.07 -24.79 -16.13
N HIS A 351 5.18 -25.53 -16.13
CA HIS A 351 6.54 -25.05 -16.39
C HIS A 351 6.73 -24.40 -17.77
N ASP A 352 5.88 -24.73 -18.76
CA ASP A 352 6.06 -24.31 -20.16
C ASP A 352 5.64 -22.85 -20.41
N GLN A 353 4.74 -22.27 -19.60
CA GLN A 353 4.33 -20.86 -19.74
C GLN A 353 5.26 -19.89 -18.98
N LEU A 354 5.82 -20.32 -17.84
CA LEU A 354 6.80 -19.53 -17.06
C LEU A 354 8.10 -19.26 -17.83
N GLY A 355 8.42 -20.11 -18.81
CA GLY A 355 9.56 -19.91 -19.70
C GLY A 355 9.45 -18.64 -20.57
N LEU A 356 8.23 -18.26 -20.98
CA LEU A 356 8.00 -17.13 -21.90
C LEU A 356 8.34 -15.76 -21.29
N ARG A 357 8.24 -15.61 -19.96
CA ARG A 357 8.54 -14.37 -19.24
C ARG A 357 10.01 -13.94 -19.34
N TYR A 358 10.93 -14.88 -19.57
CA TYR A 358 12.37 -14.64 -19.51
C TYR A 358 13.17 -15.18 -20.70
N THR A 359 12.53 -15.51 -21.83
CA THR A 359 13.21 -16.12 -23.00
C THR A 359 13.90 -15.15 -23.96
N ASN A 360 13.94 -13.84 -23.67
CA ASN A 360 14.65 -12.87 -24.49
C ASN A 360 15.83 -12.26 -23.71
N ASP A 361 16.86 -13.07 -23.43
CA ASP A 361 18.23 -12.59 -23.19
C ASP A 361 19.09 -12.83 -24.45
#